data_AF-A0A963LS50-F1
#
_entry.id   AF-A0A963LS50-F1
#
_cell.length_a   1.000
_cell.length_b   1.000
_cell.length_c   1.000
_cell.angle_alpha   90.00
_cell.angle_beta   90.00
_cell.angle_gamma   90.00
#
_symmetry.space_group_name_H-M   'P 1'
#
loop_
_entity.id
_entity.type
_entity.pdbx_description
1 polymer ?
#
loop_
_entity_poly.entity_id
_entity_poly.type
_entity_poly.pdbx_seq_one_letter_code
_entity_poly.pdbx_strand_id
1 'polypeptide(L)' 'ALRKFGAPIYVRHEIVHNTYVVNDLKAKGAIFIEDLADVPPGATLVFSAHGVSRAVHEEARARGFQIFDATCPL' A
#
# COMPACT_ATOMS: atom_id res chain seq x y z
N ALA A 1 8.89 3.10 4.41
CA ALA A 1 8.90 1.75 3.80
C ALA A 1 9.93 1.65 2.66
N LEU A 2 9.87 2.46 1.60
CA LEU A 2 10.76 2.34 0.42
C LEU A 2 12.27 2.33 0.75
N ARG A 3 12.75 3.26 1.58
CA ARG A 3 14.16 3.28 2.02
C ARG A 3 14.59 2.06 2.85
N LYS A 4 13.64 1.36 3.49
CA LYS A 4 13.89 0.26 4.43
C LYS A 4 13.72 -1.12 3.78
N PHE A 5 12.79 -1.26 2.84
CA PHE A 5 12.41 -2.54 2.23
C PHE A 5 12.72 -2.62 0.73
N GLY A 6 13.25 -1.54 0.14
CA GLY A 6 13.47 -1.47 -1.31
C GLY A 6 12.17 -1.30 -2.10
N ALA A 7 12.29 -1.33 -3.42
CA ALA A 7 11.16 -1.32 -4.35
C ALA A 7 10.99 -2.72 -4.98
N PRO A 8 9.77 -3.11 -5.40
CA PRO A 8 8.53 -2.31 -5.35
C PRO A 8 7.84 -2.36 -3.99
N ILE A 9 7.12 -1.29 -3.65
CA ILE A 9 6.15 -1.28 -2.54
C ILE A 9 4.76 -1.00 -3.09
N TYR A 10 3.80 -1.84 -2.71
CA TYR A 10 2.43 -1.71 -3.15
C TYR A 10 1.64 -0.85 -2.18
N VAL A 11 0.85 0.08 -2.69
CA VAL A 11 0.01 0.97 -1.89
C VAL A 11 -1.43 0.78 -2.33
N ARG A 12 -2.30 0.35 -1.40
CA ARG A 12 -3.73 0.17 -1.66
C ARG A 12 -4.40 1.54 -1.71
N HIS A 13 -4.92 1.88 -2.89
CA HIS A 13 -5.44 3.21 -3.23
C HIS A 13 -4.37 4.31 -3.16
N GLU A 14 -4.71 5.54 -3.58
CA GLU A 14 -3.82 6.68 -3.41
C GLU A 14 -3.53 6.92 -1.91
N ILE A 15 -2.25 7.16 -1.59
CA ILE A 15 -1.80 7.38 -0.22
C ILE A 15 -2.46 8.63 0.38
N VAL A 16 -2.64 9.65 -0.47
CA VAL A 16 -3.39 10.91 -0.28
C VAL A 16 -3.82 11.41 -1.67
N HIS A 17 -4.90 12.19 -1.75
CA HIS A 17 -5.35 12.82 -3.01
C HIS A 17 -4.49 14.03 -3.39
N ASN A 18 -3.19 13.81 -3.63
CA ASN A 18 -2.25 14.83 -4.09
C ASN A 18 -1.33 14.26 -5.17
N THR A 19 -1.53 14.73 -6.40
CA THR A 19 -0.80 14.25 -7.58
C THR A 19 0.71 14.40 -7.46
N TYR A 20 1.21 15.47 -6.83
CA TYR A 20 2.65 15.67 -6.63
C TYR A 20 3.24 14.58 -5.72
N VAL A 21 2.57 14.30 -4.60
CA VAL A 21 3.00 13.25 -3.65
C VAL A 21 2.94 11.87 -4.30
N VAL A 22 1.86 11.57 -5.01
CA VAL A 22 1.68 10.29 -5.71
C VAL A 22 2.79 10.08 -6.75
N ASN A 23 3.10 11.10 -7.56
CA ASN A 23 4.13 11.00 -8.60
C ASN A 23 5.53 10.85 -8.01
N ASP A 24 5.86 11.59 -6.94
CA ASP A 24 7.13 11.45 -6.23
C ASP A 24 7.33 10.02 -5.68
N LEU A 25 6.27 9.42 -5.12
CA LEU A 25 6.32 8.06 -4.62
C LEU A 25 6.44 7.03 -5.74
N LYS A 26 5.72 7.21 -6.86
CA LYS A 26 5.87 6.35 -8.06
C LYS A 26 7.30 6.38 -8.58
N ALA A 27 7.91 7.56 -8.68
CA ALA A 27 9.30 7.72 -9.10
C ALA A 27 10.30 7.02 -8.15
N LYS A 28 9.93 6.85 -6.88
CA LYS A 28 10.71 6.12 -5.87
C LYS A 28 10.40 4.61 -5.81
N GLY A 29 9.53 4.10 -6.68
CA GLY A 29 9.21 2.67 -6.78
C GLY A 29 7.95 2.22 -6.05
N ALA A 30 7.07 3.15 -5.67
CA ALA A 30 5.73 2.78 -5.21
C ALA A 30 4.83 2.40 -6.39
N ILE A 31 4.06 1.33 -6.21
CA ILE A 31 3.04 0.87 -7.16
C ILE A 31 1.69 1.02 -6.48
N PHE A 32 0.84 1.90 -7.03
CA PHE A 32 -0.51 2.11 -6.54
C PHE A 32 -1.45 1.10 -7.19
N ILE A 33 -2.21 0.39 -6.36
CA ILE A 33 -3.11 -0.70 -6.79
C ILE A 33 -4.52 -0.46 -6.26
N GLU A 34 -5.50 -0.93 -7.02
CA GLU A 34 -6.90 -0.98 -6.60
C GLU A 34 -7.32 -2.38 -6.15
N ASP A 35 -6.68 -3.44 -6.64
CA ASP A 35 -6.98 -4.81 -6.26
C ASP A 35 -5.76 -5.50 -5.62
N LEU A 36 -5.99 -6.24 -4.53
CA LEU A 36 -4.98 -7.08 -3.91
C LEU A 36 -4.56 -8.26 -4.82
N ALA A 37 -5.37 -8.61 -5.82
CA ALA A 37 -5.03 -9.55 -6.88
C ALA A 37 -3.84 -9.10 -7.73
N ASP A 38 -3.58 -7.80 -7.83
CA ASP A 38 -2.46 -7.24 -8.60
C ASP A 38 -1.13 -7.32 -7.84
N VAL A 39 -1.15 -7.80 -6.59
CA VAL A 39 0.01 -7.81 -5.68
C VAL A 39 0.58 -9.22 -5.57
N PRO A 40 1.87 -9.44 -5.89
CA PRO A 40 2.52 -10.72 -5.71
C PRO A 40 2.47 -11.21 -4.26
N PRO A 41 2.27 -12.51 -4.00
CA PRO A 41 2.30 -13.07 -2.64
C PRO A 41 3.57 -12.70 -1.87
N GLY A 42 3.42 -12.40 -0.58
CA GLY A 42 4.54 -12.03 0.29
C GLY A 42 5.11 -10.61 0.08
N ALA A 43 4.57 -9.83 -0.87
CA ALA A 43 5.01 -8.45 -1.09
C ALA A 43 4.72 -7.53 0.10
N THR A 44 5.43 -6.39 0.14
CA THR A 44 5.14 -5.30 1.08
C THR A 44 3.94 -4.50 0.60
N LEU A 45 2.92 -4.42 1.44
CA LEU A 45 1.67 -3.71 1.19
C LEU A 45 1.47 -2.58 2.20
N VAL A 46 1.10 -1.40 1.73
CA VAL A 46 0.77 -0.23 2.55
C VAL A 46 -0.71 0.10 2.38
N PHE A 47 -1.45 0.21 3.48
CA PHE A 47 -2.80 0.81 3.47
C PHE A 47 -2.70 2.32 3.55
N SER A 48 -3.52 3.03 2.78
CA SER A 48 -3.51 4.50 2.74
C SER A 48 -4.01 5.15 4.03
N ALA A 49 -3.84 6.48 4.13
CA ALA A 49 -4.30 7.24 5.29
C ALA A 49 -5.82 7.20 5.50
N HIS A 50 -6.57 6.88 4.45
CA HIS A 50 -8.04 6.78 4.47
C HIS A 50 -8.53 5.46 5.07
N GLY A 51 -7.63 4.50 5.30
CA GLY A 51 -7.96 3.17 5.77
C GLY A 51 -8.57 2.27 4.71
N VAL A 52 -8.91 1.06 5.15
CA VAL A 52 -9.51 -0.01 4.33
C VAL A 52 -10.60 -0.72 5.11
N SER A 53 -11.47 -1.45 4.42
CA SER A 53 -12.46 -2.29 5.09
C SER A 53 -11.82 -3.46 5.85
N ARG A 54 -12.52 -4.00 6.85
CA ARG A 54 -12.05 -5.18 7.59
C ARG A 54 -11.83 -6.38 6.67
N ALA A 55 -12.67 -6.56 5.65
CA ALA A 55 -12.54 -7.63 4.67
C ALA A 55 -11.23 -7.52 3.87
N VAL A 56 -10.86 -6.32 3.42
CA VAL A 56 -9.58 -6.07 2.73
C VAL A 56 -8.39 -6.34 3.65
N HIS A 57 -8.52 -5.96 4.93
CA HIS A 57 -7.48 -6.24 5.92
C HIS A 57 -7.30 -7.76 6.15
N GLU A 58 -8.40 -8.51 6.29
CA GLU A 58 -8.38 -9.97 6.48
C GLU A 58 -7.79 -10.68 5.25
N GLU A 59 -8.20 -10.27 4.04
CA GLU A 59 -7.68 -10.80 2.79
C GLU A 59 -6.16 -10.58 2.66
N ALA A 60 -5.68 -9.37 2.94
CA ALA A 60 -4.25 -9.07 2.89
C ALA A 60 -3.43 -9.93 3.85
N ARG A 61 -3.96 -10.21 5.05
CA ARG A 61 -3.33 -11.14 6.01
C ARG A 61 -3.33 -12.57 5.49
N ALA A 62 -4.46 -13.03 4.93
CA ALA A 62 -4.58 -14.39 4.37
C ALA A 62 -3.62 -14.62 3.19
N ARG A 63 -3.35 -13.60 2.38
CA ARG A 63 -2.36 -13.63 1.28
C ARG A 63 -0.90 -13.54 1.76
N GLY A 64 -0.66 -13.34 3.06
CA GLY A 64 0.68 -13.33 3.66
C GLY A 64 1.50 -12.08 3.35
N PHE A 65 0.87 -10.94 3.06
CA PHE A 65 1.59 -9.69 2.80
C PHE A 65 2.27 -9.14 4.05
N GLN A 66 3.39 -8.44 3.86
CA GLN A 66 3.97 -7.60 4.90
C GLN A 66 3.23 -6.26 4.93
N ILE A 67 2.29 -6.12 5.87
CA ILE A 67 1.36 -4.98 5.93
C ILE A 67 1.94 -3.85 6.78
N PHE A 68 1.93 -2.63 6.24
CA PHE A 68 2.10 -1.37 6.97
C PHE A 68 0.81 -0.56 6.87
N ASP A 69 0.17 -0.35 8.01
CA ASP A 69 -1.06 0.44 8.07
C ASP A 69 -0.71 1.91 8.31
N ALA A 70 -0.99 2.78 7.33
CA ALA A 70 -0.80 4.22 7.44
C ALA A 70 -2.11 4.97 7.73
N THR A 71 -3.19 4.27 8.09
CA THR A 71 -4.49 4.87 8.44
C THR A 71 -4.31 5.95 9.50
N CYS A 72 -4.95 7.11 9.28
CA CYS A 72 -4.95 8.20 10.24
C CYS A 72 -5.68 7.75 11.53
N PRO A 73 -5.10 7.93 12.73
CA PRO A 73 -5.75 7.54 13.99
C PRO A 73 -6.82 8.54 14.47
N LEU A 74 -7.07 9.60 13.70
CA LEU A 74 -7.92 10.75 14.05
C LEU A 74 -9.26 10.70 13.34
#